data_AF-A0A315EH68-F1
#
_entry.id   AF-A0A315EH68-F1
#
_cell.length_a   1.000
_cell.length_b   1.000
_cell.length_c   1.000
_cell.angle_alpha   90.00
_cell.angle_beta   90.00
_cell.angle_gamma   90.00
#
_symmetry.space_group_name_H-M   'P 1'
#
loop_
_entity.id
_entity.type
_entity.pdbx_description
1 polymer ?
#
loop_
_entity_poly.entity_id
_entity_poly.type
_entity_poly.pdbx_seq_one_letter_code
_entity_poly.pdbx_strand_id
1 'polypeptide(L)'
;MKTRYVINVHGTTRTVISVHETKDDTLLITVPSGSKAYSAPTLDEMIAVSDHTLYENCSKHISIHPSLNSPTHTTIKRTIEYPDRPAENKETGHQYTTGIKQDDQFVPVLFRVCGDLSAPRYLTKIKAGEAIINLGSYDPAEGQLRFMLVCSRNTKSFPQDPEQPRNQREDKFSHFTLTLLWSYLGQPSHPQAIDLFLQTTSQDTPMSGLVWQQIYNLYNDLDLNHSLRYIQQLGVK
;
A
#
# COMPACT_ATOMS: atom_id res chain seq x y z
N MET A 1 -7.12 13.09 -12.53
CA MET A 1 -8.23 13.07 -11.53
C MET A 1 -7.70 12.46 -10.22
N LYS A 2 -8.32 12.70 -9.06
CA LYS A 2 -7.93 12.03 -7.80
C LYS A 2 -9.01 11.06 -7.35
N THR A 3 -8.64 9.81 -7.15
CA THR A 3 -9.49 8.73 -6.63
C THR A 3 -9.09 8.44 -5.19
N ARG A 4 -10.08 8.40 -4.30
CA ARG A 4 -9.88 8.15 -2.88
C ARG A 4 -10.62 6.89 -2.47
N TYR A 5 -9.89 5.96 -1.91
CA TYR A 5 -10.45 4.76 -1.30
C TYR A 5 -10.68 5.03 0.17
N VAL A 6 -11.92 4.87 0.59
CA VAL A 6 -12.39 5.19 1.92
C VAL A 6 -13.04 3.98 2.57
N ILE A 7 -13.10 3.99 3.89
CA ILE A 7 -13.80 2.98 4.68
C ILE A 7 -14.56 3.67 5.81
N ASN A 8 -15.70 3.12 6.21
CA ASN A 8 -16.45 3.63 7.35
C ASN A 8 -15.92 3.01 8.65
N VAL A 9 -15.62 3.87 9.64
CA VAL A 9 -15.24 3.48 11.00
C VAL A 9 -16.14 4.24 11.95
N HIS A 10 -16.97 3.52 12.70
CA HIS A 10 -17.94 4.08 13.67
C HIS A 10 -18.77 5.24 13.08
N GLY A 11 -19.32 5.05 11.88
CA GLY A 11 -20.13 6.06 11.19
C GLY A 11 -19.31 7.16 10.49
N THR A 12 -17.99 7.21 10.66
CA THR A 12 -17.12 8.25 10.08
C THR A 12 -16.30 7.72 8.91
N THR A 13 -16.28 8.45 7.80
CA THR A 13 -15.48 8.11 6.61
C THR A 13 -13.98 8.38 6.80
N ARG A 14 -13.17 7.34 6.65
CA ARG A 14 -11.70 7.38 6.80
C ARG A 14 -11.00 7.08 5.48
N THR A 15 -9.95 7.83 5.18
CA THR A 15 -9.14 7.58 3.97
C THR A 15 -8.21 6.41 4.23
N VAL A 16 -8.21 5.41 3.35
CA VAL A 16 -7.26 4.30 3.36
C VAL A 16 -6.07 4.63 2.46
N ILE A 17 -6.36 5.05 1.24
CA ILE A 17 -5.38 5.36 0.19
C ILE A 17 -5.99 6.37 -0.78
N SER A 18 -5.16 7.23 -1.35
CA SER A 18 -5.53 8.13 -2.44
C SER A 18 -4.58 7.93 -3.62
N VAL A 19 -5.15 7.90 -4.82
CA VAL A 19 -4.43 7.77 -6.08
C VAL A 19 -4.72 9.00 -6.91
N HIS A 20 -3.69 9.64 -7.44
CA HIS A 20 -3.78 10.77 -8.33
C HIS A 20 -2.97 10.51 -9.58
N GLU A 21 -3.64 10.49 -10.73
CA GLU A 21 -2.96 10.49 -12.02
C GLU A 21 -2.62 11.93 -12.42
N THR A 22 -1.32 12.17 -12.61
CA THR A 22 -0.75 13.45 -13.01
C THR A 22 -0.87 13.65 -14.53
N LYS A 23 -0.44 14.83 -15.03
CA LYS A 23 -0.52 15.16 -16.47
C LYS A 23 0.45 14.35 -17.33
N ASP A 24 1.53 13.84 -16.75
CA ASP A 24 2.50 12.92 -17.37
C ASP A 24 2.12 11.45 -17.18
N ASP A 25 0.87 11.17 -16.80
CA ASP A 25 0.32 9.85 -16.52
C ASP A 25 1.05 9.06 -15.41
N THR A 26 1.85 9.73 -14.57
CA THR A 26 2.40 9.13 -13.35
C THR A 26 1.27 8.94 -12.34
N LEU A 27 1.20 7.75 -11.73
CA LEU A 27 0.28 7.52 -10.61
C LEU A 27 0.96 7.87 -9.29
N LEU A 28 0.46 8.90 -8.62
CA LEU A 28 0.85 9.26 -7.26
C LEU A 28 -0.10 8.62 -6.26
N ILE A 29 0.45 7.70 -5.48
CA ILE A 29 -0.23 6.97 -4.43
C ILE A 29 0.19 7.54 -3.08
N THR A 30 -0.80 7.93 -2.28
CA THR A 30 -0.59 8.47 -0.93
C THR A 30 -1.43 7.69 0.05
N VAL A 31 -0.81 7.35 1.18
CA VAL A 31 -1.44 6.65 2.29
C VAL A 31 -1.34 7.54 3.52
N PRO A 32 -2.42 7.77 4.29
CA PRO A 32 -2.34 8.63 5.46
C PRO A 32 -1.38 8.04 6.50
N SER A 33 -0.46 8.87 7.02
CA SER A 33 0.51 8.48 8.05
C SER A 33 0.51 9.38 9.28
N GLY A 34 -0.32 10.43 9.29
CA GLY A 34 -0.22 11.47 10.33
C GLY A 34 1.12 12.21 10.29
N SER A 35 1.78 12.19 9.13
CA SER A 35 3.06 12.84 8.89
C SER A 35 4.19 12.35 9.79
N LYS A 36 4.18 11.07 10.19
CA LYS A 36 5.29 10.45 10.90
C LYS A 36 5.63 9.06 10.37
N ALA A 37 6.88 8.66 10.51
CA ALA A 37 7.36 7.31 10.21
C ALA A 37 8.38 6.84 11.24
N TYR A 38 8.47 5.53 11.35
CA TYR A 38 9.47 4.81 12.12
C TYR A 38 9.95 3.64 11.26
N SER A 39 11.26 3.36 11.31
CA SER A 39 11.88 2.23 10.63
C SER A 39 12.59 1.35 11.66
N ALA A 40 12.41 0.04 11.53
CA ALA A 40 13.15 -0.95 12.31
C ALA A 40 13.79 -2.00 11.38
N PRO A 41 14.89 -2.65 11.82
CA PRO A 41 15.53 -3.72 11.07
C PRO A 41 14.68 -5.00 10.96
N THR A 42 13.75 -5.24 11.90
CA THR A 42 12.93 -6.46 11.93
C THR A 42 11.45 -6.14 11.99
N LEU A 43 10.62 -7.04 11.45
CA LEU A 43 9.17 -6.92 11.53
C LEU A 43 8.68 -7.02 12.99
N ASP A 44 9.33 -7.85 13.81
CA ASP A 44 8.97 -8.02 15.22
C ASP A 44 9.16 -6.72 16.00
N GLU A 45 10.24 -5.97 15.74
CA GLU A 45 10.42 -4.63 16.30
C GLU A 45 9.35 -3.66 15.80
N MET A 46 9.04 -3.64 14.49
CA MET A 46 7.97 -2.78 13.96
C MET A 46 6.60 -3.03 14.61
N ILE A 47 6.30 -4.30 14.94
CA ILE A 47 5.05 -4.71 15.59
C ILE A 47 5.08 -4.38 17.09
N ALA A 48 6.22 -4.50 17.76
CA ALA A 48 6.33 -4.27 19.20
C ALA A 48 6.33 -2.78 19.59
N VAL A 49 6.64 -1.86 18.66
CA VAL A 49 6.83 -0.44 18.99
C VAL A 49 5.55 0.22 19.50
N SER A 50 5.58 0.60 20.77
CA SER A 50 4.59 1.44 21.45
C SER A 50 5.09 2.87 21.73
N ASP A 51 6.40 3.12 21.62
CA ASP A 51 6.99 4.42 21.91
C ASP A 51 6.89 5.37 20.70
N HIS A 52 6.02 6.36 20.82
CA HIS A 52 5.81 7.39 19.81
C HIS A 52 6.95 8.40 19.66
N THR A 53 7.92 8.43 20.59
CA THR A 53 9.09 9.33 20.51
C THR A 53 10.08 8.90 19.44
N LEU A 54 10.06 7.62 19.04
CA LEU A 54 10.89 7.07 17.96
C LEU A 54 10.41 7.47 16.56
N TYR A 55 9.24 8.12 16.46
CA TYR A 55 8.64 8.50 15.19
C TYR A 55 9.10 9.88 14.76
N GLU A 56 9.74 9.94 13.60
CA GLU A 56 10.17 11.19 12.97
C GLU A 56 9.06 11.77 12.09
N ASN A 57 8.97 13.11 12.01
CA ASN A 57 8.04 13.73 11.09
C ASN A 57 8.48 13.43 9.65
N CYS A 58 7.52 13.07 8.78
CA CYS A 58 7.80 12.81 7.39
C CYS A 58 6.58 13.04 6.48
N SER A 59 6.83 13.23 5.19
CA SER A 59 5.83 13.03 4.13
C SER A 59 6.18 11.76 3.35
N LYS A 60 5.17 11.00 2.89
CA LYS A 60 5.40 9.76 2.13
C LYS A 60 4.46 9.60 0.95
N HIS A 61 4.99 9.10 -0.15
CA HIS A 61 4.21 8.73 -1.33
C HIS A 61 4.90 7.61 -2.10
N ILE A 62 4.11 6.91 -2.91
CA ILE A 62 4.59 5.97 -3.92
C ILE A 62 4.21 6.55 -5.29
N SER A 63 5.11 6.49 -6.26
CA SER A 63 4.86 6.90 -7.65
C SER A 63 5.08 5.73 -8.60
N ILE A 64 4.15 5.52 -9.54
CA ILE A 64 4.30 4.57 -10.64
C ILE A 64 4.50 5.37 -11.91
N HIS A 65 5.70 5.29 -12.47
CA HIS A 65 6.09 6.04 -13.65
C HIS A 65 5.89 5.20 -14.90
N PRO A 66 5.16 5.69 -15.92
CA PRO A 66 5.01 4.98 -17.20
C PRO A 66 6.33 4.86 -17.94
N SER A 67 7.39 5.55 -17.53
CA SER A 67 8.76 5.42 -18.06
C SER A 67 8.78 5.41 -19.59
N LEU A 68 8.17 6.42 -20.23
CA LEU A 68 7.89 6.45 -21.67
C LEU A 68 9.13 6.25 -22.55
N ASN A 69 10.32 6.58 -22.05
CA ASN A 69 11.60 6.42 -22.75
C ASN A 69 12.18 5.00 -22.64
N SER A 70 11.58 4.11 -21.86
CA SER A 70 11.98 2.71 -21.73
C SER A 70 10.88 1.80 -22.31
N PRO A 71 11.16 0.99 -23.34
CA PRO A 71 10.16 0.08 -23.89
C PRO A 71 9.86 -1.10 -22.96
N THR A 72 10.79 -1.45 -22.07
CA THR A 72 10.73 -2.70 -21.29
C THR A 72 10.42 -2.49 -19.82
N HIS A 73 10.82 -1.37 -19.22
CA HIS A 73 10.73 -1.18 -17.78
C HIS A 73 9.68 -0.15 -17.36
N THR A 74 9.05 -0.43 -16.23
CA THR A 74 8.27 0.53 -15.42
C THR A 74 9.01 0.74 -14.11
N THR A 75 8.97 1.97 -13.59
CA THR A 75 9.58 2.28 -12.30
C THR A 75 8.50 2.58 -11.27
N ILE A 76 8.48 1.81 -10.19
CA ILE A 76 7.71 2.12 -9.00
C ILE A 76 8.68 2.68 -7.96
N LYS A 77 8.38 3.84 -7.40
CA LYS A 77 9.27 4.55 -6.47
C LYS A 77 8.53 4.87 -5.18
N ARG A 78 9.11 4.49 -4.05
CA ARG A 78 8.72 5.00 -2.73
C ARG A 78 9.59 6.20 -2.39
N THR A 79 8.97 7.27 -1.89
CA THR A 79 9.68 8.43 -1.36
C THR A 79 9.18 8.72 0.04
N ILE A 80 10.11 8.92 0.98
CA ILE A 80 9.85 9.45 2.32
C ILE A 80 10.73 10.67 2.52
N GLU A 81 10.15 11.80 2.89
CA GLU A 81 10.86 13.06 3.13
C GLU A 81 10.73 13.46 4.60
N TYR A 82 11.86 13.62 5.30
CA TYR A 82 11.99 13.93 6.71
C TYR A 82 12.42 15.40 6.90
N PRO A 83 11.49 16.36 6.98
CA PRO A 83 11.80 17.80 6.96
C PRO A 83 12.74 18.25 8.08
N ASP A 84 12.76 17.53 9.20
CA ASP A 84 13.56 17.88 10.38
C ASP A 84 15.03 17.42 10.28
N ARG A 85 15.42 16.70 9.20
CA ARG A 85 16.80 16.23 9.00
C ARG A 85 17.67 17.29 8.29
N PRO A 86 18.85 17.66 8.83
CA PRO A 86 19.69 18.73 8.26
C PRO A 86 20.34 18.41 6.91
N ALA A 87 20.60 17.13 6.62
CA ALA A 87 21.17 16.61 5.37
C ALA A 87 20.57 15.22 5.09
N GLU A 88 20.43 14.84 3.82
CA GLU A 88 19.79 13.58 3.39
C GLU A 88 18.36 13.41 3.97
N ASN A 89 17.56 14.46 3.85
CA ASN A 89 16.17 14.49 4.31
C ASN A 89 15.21 13.64 3.46
N LYS A 90 15.72 12.81 2.54
CA LYS A 90 14.91 12.08 1.58
C LYS A 90 15.42 10.65 1.43
N GLU A 91 14.55 9.71 1.76
CA GLU A 91 14.77 8.29 1.56
C GLU A 91 13.95 7.83 0.35
N THR A 92 14.60 7.15 -0.60
CA THR A 92 13.92 6.62 -1.79
C THR A 92 14.19 5.14 -1.97
N GLY A 93 13.10 4.38 -2.17
CA GLY A 93 13.14 3.00 -2.62
C GLY A 93 12.70 2.89 -4.06
N HIS A 94 13.34 2.03 -4.85
CA HIS A 94 12.96 1.79 -6.24
C HIS A 94 12.64 0.32 -6.44
N GLN A 95 11.63 0.07 -7.25
CA GLN A 95 11.31 -1.23 -7.84
C GLN A 95 11.25 -1.03 -9.35
N TYR A 96 12.32 -1.46 -10.00
CA TYR A 96 12.40 -1.54 -11.45
C TYR A 96 11.80 -2.87 -11.86
N THR A 97 10.87 -2.86 -12.82
CA THR A 97 10.15 -4.07 -13.20
C THR A 97 9.90 -4.16 -14.70
N THR A 98 10.06 -5.36 -15.24
CA THR A 98 9.62 -5.74 -16.60
C THR A 98 8.15 -6.16 -16.62
N GLY A 99 7.54 -6.35 -15.44
CA GLY A 99 6.23 -6.97 -15.27
C GLY A 99 5.10 -6.33 -16.06
N ILE A 100 5.05 -5.00 -16.13
CA ILE A 100 3.91 -4.29 -16.75
C ILE A 100 4.05 -4.19 -18.29
N LYS A 101 5.26 -3.89 -18.79
CA LYS A 101 5.48 -3.59 -20.21
C LYS A 101 5.96 -4.78 -21.03
N GLN A 102 6.88 -5.57 -20.49
CA GLN A 102 7.48 -6.69 -21.21
C GLN A 102 6.74 -7.99 -20.91
N ASP A 103 6.51 -8.28 -19.64
CA ASP A 103 5.95 -9.59 -19.24
C ASP A 103 4.42 -9.62 -19.33
N ASP A 104 3.77 -8.45 -19.41
CA ASP A 104 2.31 -8.26 -19.31
C ASP A 104 1.73 -9.06 -18.12
N GLN A 105 2.22 -8.76 -16.92
CA GLN A 105 1.91 -9.44 -15.67
C GLN A 105 1.65 -8.42 -14.55
N PHE A 106 1.48 -8.92 -13.33
CA PHE A 106 1.11 -8.12 -12.17
C PHE A 106 2.33 -7.79 -11.33
N VAL A 107 2.35 -6.60 -10.74
CA VAL A 107 3.45 -6.14 -9.89
C VAL A 107 2.87 -5.62 -8.56
N PRO A 108 3.27 -6.18 -7.40
CA PRO A 108 2.87 -5.65 -6.11
C PRO A 108 3.52 -4.29 -5.89
N VAL A 109 2.71 -3.29 -5.53
CA VAL A 109 3.13 -1.90 -5.29
C VAL A 109 3.31 -1.63 -3.80
N LEU A 110 2.39 -2.13 -2.98
CA LEU A 110 2.36 -1.93 -1.53
C LEU A 110 1.55 -3.05 -0.90
N PHE A 111 2.09 -3.70 0.13
CA PHE A 111 1.26 -4.40 1.10
C PHE A 111 1.22 -3.55 2.38
N ARG A 112 0.03 -3.36 2.93
CA ARG A 112 -0.16 -2.54 4.12
C ARG A 112 -1.03 -3.24 5.14
N VAL A 113 -0.52 -3.30 6.36
CA VAL A 113 -1.32 -3.53 7.55
C VAL A 113 -1.78 -2.17 8.05
N CYS A 114 -3.08 -1.90 7.99
CA CYS A 114 -3.59 -0.62 8.47
C CYS A 114 -3.50 -0.59 10.00
N GLY A 115 -3.09 0.58 10.51
CA GLY A 115 -3.26 0.87 11.93
C GLY A 115 -4.72 1.23 12.23
N ASP A 116 -4.99 1.65 13.46
CA ASP A 116 -6.31 2.10 13.89
C ASP A 116 -6.80 3.29 13.06
N LEU A 117 -7.75 3.02 12.16
CA LEU A 117 -8.31 4.01 11.24
C LEU A 117 -9.27 5.00 11.93
N SER A 118 -9.62 4.79 13.21
CA SER A 118 -10.39 5.77 13.99
C SER A 118 -9.60 7.07 14.24
N ALA A 119 -8.27 6.99 14.20
CA ALA A 119 -7.39 8.10 14.54
C ALA A 119 -7.59 9.34 13.64
N PRO A 120 -7.39 10.57 14.18
CA PRO A 120 -7.62 11.81 13.44
C PRO A 120 -6.86 11.94 12.12
N ARG A 121 -5.69 11.30 12.01
CA ARG A 121 -4.85 11.31 10.79
C ARG A 121 -5.51 10.70 9.55
N TYR A 122 -6.54 9.87 9.75
CA TYR A 122 -7.29 9.26 8.65
C TYR A 122 -8.59 10.01 8.32
N LEU A 123 -8.91 11.10 9.05
CA LEU A 123 -10.09 11.91 8.75
C LEU A 123 -10.06 12.41 7.32
N THR A 124 -11.14 12.13 6.60
CA THR A 124 -11.24 12.50 5.20
C THR A 124 -11.78 13.91 5.06
N LYS A 125 -11.00 14.79 4.43
CA LYS A 125 -11.51 16.05 3.89
C LYS A 125 -11.76 15.86 2.40
N ILE A 126 -12.95 15.38 2.06
CA ILE A 126 -13.39 15.17 0.67
C ILE A 126 -13.48 16.54 0.00
N LYS A 127 -12.85 16.68 -1.16
CA LYS A 127 -12.96 17.87 -2.01
C LYS A 127 -13.87 17.60 -3.19
N ALA A 128 -14.53 18.64 -3.69
CA ALA A 128 -15.32 18.54 -4.91
C ALA A 128 -14.45 18.03 -6.08
N GLY A 129 -14.98 17.09 -6.86
CA GLY A 129 -14.28 16.47 -8.00
C GLY A 129 -13.35 15.31 -7.68
N GLU A 130 -13.23 14.89 -6.40
CA GLU A 130 -12.58 13.61 -6.07
C GLU A 130 -13.54 12.44 -6.33
N ALA A 131 -13.07 11.37 -6.97
CA ALA A 131 -13.79 10.11 -7.07
C ALA A 131 -13.65 9.35 -5.74
N ILE A 132 -14.74 8.78 -5.23
CA ILE A 132 -14.75 8.12 -3.91
C ILE A 132 -15.16 6.66 -4.08
N ILE A 133 -14.31 5.76 -3.62
CA ILE A 133 -14.54 4.31 -3.62
C ILE A 133 -14.66 3.85 -2.17
N ASN A 134 -15.82 3.31 -1.81
CA ASN A 134 -16.05 2.79 -0.46
C ASN A 134 -15.67 1.31 -0.38
N LEU A 135 -14.79 0.96 0.54
CA LEU A 135 -14.31 -0.41 0.80
C LEU A 135 -15.17 -1.16 1.83
N GLY A 136 -16.22 -0.52 2.35
CA GLY A 136 -17.14 -1.08 3.35
C GLY A 136 -16.97 -0.41 4.71
N SER A 137 -17.07 -1.21 5.76
CA SER A 137 -16.99 -0.75 7.15
C SER A 137 -16.34 -1.80 8.03
N TYR A 138 -15.66 -1.37 9.09
CA TYR A 138 -15.17 -2.28 10.13
C TYR A 138 -14.99 -1.56 11.47
N ASP A 139 -14.91 -2.33 12.55
CA ASP A 139 -14.53 -1.83 13.87
C ASP A 139 -13.03 -2.09 14.13
N PRO A 140 -12.19 -1.05 14.34
CA PRO A 140 -10.79 -1.22 14.69
C PRO A 140 -10.53 -1.96 16.00
N ALA A 141 -11.52 -2.06 16.91
CA ALA A 141 -11.39 -2.84 18.13
C ALA A 141 -11.53 -4.35 17.91
N GLU A 142 -12.19 -4.77 16.82
CA GLU A 142 -12.50 -6.17 16.53
C GLU A 142 -11.82 -6.67 15.24
N GLY A 143 -11.35 -5.74 14.41
CA GLY A 143 -10.78 -6.04 13.12
C GLY A 143 -9.57 -5.19 12.77
N GLN A 144 -8.74 -5.71 11.87
CA GLN A 144 -7.62 -5.01 11.28
C GLN A 144 -7.69 -5.11 9.76
N LEU A 145 -7.88 -3.97 9.10
CA LEU A 145 -7.85 -3.88 7.64
C LEU A 145 -6.42 -4.11 7.12
N ARG A 146 -6.30 -4.98 6.12
CA ARG A 146 -5.06 -5.24 5.41
C ARG A 146 -5.32 -5.21 3.92
N PHE A 147 -4.38 -4.66 3.16
CA PHE A 147 -4.54 -4.61 1.72
C PHE A 147 -3.23 -4.74 0.98
N MET A 148 -3.32 -5.19 -0.27
CA MET A 148 -2.26 -5.12 -1.25
C MET A 148 -2.75 -4.32 -2.44
N LEU A 149 -1.94 -3.36 -2.86
CA LEU A 149 -2.10 -2.66 -4.12
C LEU A 149 -1.22 -3.35 -5.17
N VAL A 150 -1.83 -3.71 -6.29
CA VAL A 150 -1.20 -4.42 -7.40
C VAL A 150 -1.37 -3.56 -8.65
N CYS A 151 -0.31 -3.46 -9.45
CA CYS A 151 -0.33 -2.73 -10.71
C CYS A 151 -0.17 -3.69 -11.89
N SER A 152 -0.89 -3.42 -12.96
CA SER A 152 -0.73 -4.08 -14.25
C SER A 152 -0.99 -3.09 -15.37
N ARG A 153 -0.88 -3.53 -16.63
CA ARG A 153 -1.25 -2.72 -17.80
C ARG A 153 -2.74 -2.39 -17.76
N ASN A 154 -3.14 -1.21 -18.27
CA ASN A 154 -4.56 -0.78 -18.37
C ASN A 154 -5.50 -1.77 -19.10
N THR A 155 -4.95 -2.65 -19.95
CA THR A 155 -5.68 -3.69 -20.68
C THR A 155 -5.80 -5.00 -19.90
N LYS A 156 -5.02 -5.18 -18.84
CA LYS A 156 -5.03 -6.40 -18.03
C LYS A 156 -5.99 -6.24 -16.86
N SER A 157 -6.73 -7.30 -16.58
CA SER A 157 -7.64 -7.43 -15.44
C SER A 157 -7.16 -8.57 -14.56
N PHE A 158 -7.28 -8.40 -13.25
CA PHE A 158 -6.89 -9.32 -12.21
C PHE A 158 -8.00 -10.35 -11.98
N PRO A 159 -7.73 -11.64 -12.21
CA PRO A 159 -8.72 -12.69 -12.00
C PRO A 159 -9.11 -12.80 -10.52
N GLN A 160 -10.40 -12.99 -10.26
CA GLN A 160 -10.86 -13.37 -8.92
C GLN A 160 -10.63 -14.86 -8.71
N ASP A 161 -9.94 -15.21 -7.63
CA ASP A 161 -9.80 -16.61 -7.22
C ASP A 161 -11.10 -17.11 -6.58
N PRO A 162 -11.80 -18.11 -7.18
CA PRO A 162 -13.00 -18.68 -6.59
C PRO A 162 -12.72 -19.49 -5.32
N GLU A 163 -11.52 -20.04 -5.16
CA GLU A 163 -11.13 -20.84 -3.98
C GLU A 163 -10.71 -19.94 -2.81
N GLN A 164 -10.28 -18.71 -3.11
CA GLN A 164 -9.85 -17.72 -2.11
C GLN A 164 -10.54 -16.37 -2.36
N PRO A 165 -11.86 -16.28 -2.13
CA PRO A 165 -12.59 -15.03 -2.38
C PRO A 165 -12.05 -13.93 -1.46
N ARG A 166 -11.26 -13.02 -2.05
CA ARG A 166 -10.84 -11.78 -1.43
C ARG A 166 -11.75 -10.65 -1.90
N ASN A 167 -11.89 -9.63 -1.05
CA ASN A 167 -12.45 -8.39 -1.55
C ASN A 167 -11.47 -7.81 -2.56
N GLN A 168 -11.96 -7.51 -3.76
CA GLN A 168 -11.14 -6.92 -4.81
C GLN A 168 -11.84 -5.76 -5.49
N ARG A 169 -11.04 -4.83 -6.01
CA ARG A 169 -11.48 -3.69 -6.78
C ARG A 169 -10.42 -3.32 -7.81
N GLU A 170 -10.85 -3.06 -9.04
CA GLU A 170 -9.99 -2.62 -10.12
C GLU A 170 -10.35 -1.22 -10.60
N ASP A 171 -9.37 -0.34 -10.66
CA ASP A 171 -9.50 1.03 -11.17
C ASP A 171 -8.49 1.23 -12.32
N LYS A 172 -9.02 1.68 -13.47
CA LYS A 172 -8.23 1.90 -14.69
C LYS A 172 -7.77 3.34 -14.81
N PHE A 173 -6.54 3.50 -15.26
CA PHE A 173 -5.82 4.74 -15.52
C PHE A 173 -5.23 4.70 -16.93
N SER A 174 -4.60 5.79 -17.40
CA SER A 174 -4.09 5.93 -18.77
C SER A 174 -3.23 4.75 -19.20
N HIS A 175 -2.22 4.37 -18.41
CA HIS A 175 -1.31 3.25 -18.72
C HIS A 175 -1.44 2.05 -17.80
N PHE A 176 -2.18 2.19 -16.70
CA PHE A 176 -2.18 1.22 -15.62
C PHE A 176 -3.57 0.79 -15.19
N THR A 177 -3.69 -0.44 -14.73
CA THR A 177 -4.81 -0.89 -13.89
C THR A 177 -4.26 -1.08 -12.48
N LEU A 178 -4.89 -0.44 -11.49
CA LEU A 178 -4.63 -0.73 -10.09
C LEU A 178 -5.70 -1.69 -9.56
N THR A 179 -5.25 -2.81 -9.01
CA THR A 179 -6.08 -3.77 -8.29
C THR A 179 -5.80 -3.63 -6.81
N LEU A 180 -6.83 -3.36 -6.02
CA LEU A 180 -6.79 -3.38 -4.57
C LEU A 180 -7.37 -4.70 -4.07
N LEU A 181 -6.56 -5.51 -3.40
CA LEU A 181 -6.99 -6.71 -2.68
C LEU A 181 -7.02 -6.39 -1.19
N TRP A 182 -8.09 -6.75 -0.47
CA TRP A 182 -8.14 -6.53 0.97
C TRP A 182 -8.88 -7.61 1.75
N SER A 183 -8.53 -7.69 3.03
CA SER A 183 -9.14 -8.58 4.03
C SER A 183 -9.17 -7.90 5.39
N TYR A 184 -9.89 -8.52 6.32
CA TYR A 184 -9.93 -8.14 7.72
C TYR A 184 -9.37 -9.30 8.54
N LEU A 185 -8.36 -9.02 9.37
CA LEU A 185 -8.01 -9.95 10.45
C LEU A 185 -8.95 -9.70 11.62
N GLY A 186 -9.57 -10.74 12.19
CA GLY A 186 -10.42 -10.65 13.39
C GLY A 186 -9.63 -10.46 14.68
N GLN A 187 -8.77 -9.44 14.70
CA GLN A 187 -7.98 -8.99 15.84
C GLN A 187 -8.01 -7.46 15.86
N PRO A 188 -7.82 -6.82 17.02
CA PRO A 188 -7.74 -5.37 17.10
C PRO A 188 -6.71 -4.80 16.12
N SER A 189 -7.00 -3.61 15.60
CA SER A 189 -6.06 -2.88 14.76
C SER A 189 -4.85 -2.44 15.58
N HIS A 190 -3.65 -2.70 15.05
CA HIS A 190 -2.42 -2.09 15.56
C HIS A 190 -2.56 -0.56 15.66
N PRO A 191 -2.01 0.14 16.67
CA PRO A 191 -2.12 1.60 16.75
C PRO A 191 -1.52 2.32 15.54
N GLN A 192 -0.55 1.70 14.88
CA GLN A 192 0.23 2.25 13.77
C GLN A 192 0.15 1.36 12.54
N ALA A 193 0.32 1.94 11.35
CA ALA A 193 0.32 1.17 10.11
C ALA A 193 1.72 0.67 9.77
N ILE A 194 1.79 -0.52 9.15
CA ILE A 194 3.02 -1.12 8.65
C ILE A 194 2.92 -1.21 7.13
N ASP A 195 3.89 -0.61 6.43
CA ASP A 195 3.98 -0.60 4.98
C ASP A 195 5.14 -1.50 4.53
N LEU A 196 4.85 -2.48 3.67
CA LEU A 196 5.84 -3.34 3.06
C LEU A 196 5.93 -3.01 1.56
N PHE A 197 7.14 -2.69 1.12
CA PHE A 197 7.45 -2.28 -0.25
C PHE A 197 8.61 -3.13 -0.78
N LEU A 198 8.40 -3.83 -1.89
CA LEU A 198 9.46 -4.58 -2.55
C LEU A 198 10.41 -3.62 -3.26
N GLN A 199 11.72 -3.84 -3.14
CA GLN A 199 12.74 -3.02 -3.76
C GLN A 199 13.66 -3.87 -4.63
N THR A 200 14.15 -3.29 -5.71
CA THR A 200 15.22 -3.83 -6.55
C THR A 200 16.48 -2.99 -6.36
N THR A 201 17.65 -3.61 -6.46
CA THR A 201 18.94 -2.95 -6.23
C THR A 201 19.39 -2.10 -7.42
N SER A 202 19.09 -2.50 -8.67
CA SER A 202 19.44 -1.73 -9.87
C SER A 202 18.43 -1.90 -11.00
N GLN A 203 18.54 -1.04 -12.02
CA GLN A 203 17.75 -1.15 -13.26
C GLN A 203 18.19 -2.35 -14.12
N ASP A 204 19.42 -2.82 -13.93
CA ASP A 204 20.00 -3.95 -14.70
C ASP A 204 19.47 -5.30 -14.21
N THR A 205 18.92 -5.34 -12.99
CA THR A 205 18.29 -6.52 -12.38
C THR A 205 16.82 -6.23 -12.05
N PRO A 206 15.99 -5.93 -13.06
CA PRO A 206 14.58 -5.64 -12.85
C PRO A 206 13.85 -6.89 -12.36
N MET A 207 12.82 -6.69 -11.54
CA MET A 207 11.96 -7.77 -11.10
C MET A 207 10.98 -8.12 -12.23
N SER A 208 10.90 -9.40 -12.59
CA SER A 208 9.83 -9.90 -13.46
C SER A 208 8.46 -9.68 -12.85
N GLY A 209 7.44 -9.62 -13.70
CA GLY A 209 6.06 -9.67 -13.24
C GLY A 209 5.75 -10.98 -12.51
N LEU A 210 4.64 -10.97 -11.78
CA LEU A 210 4.06 -12.14 -11.15
C LEU A 210 2.76 -12.51 -11.86
N VAL A 211 2.50 -13.81 -12.01
CA VAL A 211 1.15 -14.28 -12.37
C VAL A 211 0.21 -14.07 -11.19
N TRP A 212 -1.10 -14.00 -11.45
CA TRP A 212 -2.08 -13.62 -10.43
C TRP A 212 -2.09 -14.57 -9.21
N GLN A 213 -1.83 -15.88 -9.40
CA GLN A 213 -1.70 -16.83 -8.29
C GLN A 213 -0.52 -16.50 -7.37
N GLN A 214 0.61 -16.05 -7.95
CA GLN A 214 1.78 -15.65 -7.17
C GLN A 214 1.49 -14.38 -6.36
N ILE A 215 0.65 -13.47 -6.86
CA ILE A 215 0.19 -12.30 -6.10
C ILE A 215 -0.66 -12.74 -4.90
N TYR A 216 -1.60 -13.68 -5.08
CA TYR A 216 -2.38 -14.20 -3.96
C TYR A 216 -1.51 -14.93 -2.92
N ASN A 217 -0.56 -15.75 -3.37
CA ASN A 217 0.38 -16.42 -2.48
C ASN A 217 1.20 -15.41 -1.68
N LEU A 218 1.77 -14.39 -2.35
CA LEU A 218 2.50 -13.32 -1.69
C LEU A 218 1.62 -12.57 -0.68
N TYR A 219 0.36 -12.28 -1.04
CA TYR A 219 -0.60 -11.66 -0.12
C TYR A 219 -0.79 -12.51 1.14
N ASN A 220 -1.06 -13.81 0.97
CA ASN A 220 -1.30 -14.74 2.06
C ASN A 220 -0.06 -14.93 2.94
N ASP A 221 1.12 -15.03 2.33
CA ASP A 221 2.38 -15.19 3.05
C ASP A 221 2.66 -13.97 3.94
N LEU A 222 2.49 -12.76 3.40
CA LEU A 222 2.65 -11.51 4.16
C LEU A 222 1.58 -11.38 5.26
N ASP A 223 0.33 -11.71 4.94
CA ASP A 223 -0.79 -11.68 5.88
C ASP A 223 -0.59 -12.65 7.05
N LEU A 224 -0.25 -13.90 6.76
CA LEU A 224 -0.03 -14.95 7.75
C LEU A 224 1.21 -14.64 8.61
N ASN A 225 2.32 -14.27 7.97
CA ASN A 225 3.56 -13.98 8.69
C ASN A 225 3.38 -12.81 9.67
N HIS A 226 2.73 -11.73 9.23
CA HIS A 226 2.37 -10.64 10.13
C HIS A 226 1.38 -11.07 11.22
N SER A 227 0.32 -11.82 10.88
CA SER A 227 -0.68 -12.31 11.85
C SER A 227 -0.05 -13.11 12.99
N LEU A 228 0.80 -14.09 12.65
CA LEU A 228 1.42 -14.96 13.65
C LEU A 228 2.27 -14.15 14.65
N ARG A 229 3.09 -13.22 14.15
CA ARG A 229 3.91 -12.34 14.98
C ARG A 229 3.07 -11.38 15.82
N TYR A 230 2.01 -10.82 15.25
CA TYR A 230 1.12 -9.91 15.97
C TYR A 230 0.37 -10.61 17.11
N ILE A 231 -0.18 -11.80 16.87
CA ILE A 231 -0.88 -12.59 17.88
C ILE A 231 0.06 -12.98 19.03
N GLN A 232 1.32 -13.35 18.71
CA GLN A 232 2.34 -13.62 19.72
C GLN A 232 2.62 -12.40 20.60
N GLN A 233 2.70 -11.20 20.02
CA GLN A 233 2.89 -9.95 20.77
C GLN A 233 1.69 -9.57 21.64
N LEU A 234 0.47 -9.94 21.23
CA LEU A 234 -0.74 -9.76 22.06
C LEU A 234 -0.78 -10.72 23.27
N GLY A 235 0.12 -11.70 23.35
CA GLY A 235 0.15 -12.68 24.44
C GLY A 235 -1.02 -13.66 24.42
N VAL A 236 -1.75 -13.74 23.31
CA VAL A 236 -2.82 -14.72 23.11
C VAL A 236 -2.15 -16.07 22.82
N LYS A 237 -2.15 -16.95 23.83
CA LYS A 237 -1.67 -18.34 23.72
C LYS A 237 -2.77 -19.27 23.26
#